data_AF-A0A8S3JTV4-F1
#
_entry.id   AF-A0A8S3JTV4-F1
#
_cell.length_a   1.000
_cell.length_b   1.000
_cell.length_c   1.000
_cell.angle_alpha   90.00
_cell.angle_beta   90.00
_cell.angle_gamma   90.00
#
_symmetry.space_group_name_H-M   'P 1'
#
loop_
_entity.id
_entity.type
_entity.pdbx_description
1 polymer ?
#
loop_
_entity_poly.entity_id
_entity_poly.type
_entity_poly.pdbx_seq_one_letter_code
_entity_poly.pdbx_strand_id
1 'polypeptide(L)'
;QATVKSFYSSTLTYDSDKFFRIGNTYTYYYQAIDIVVNITGNYTLKSNCTMDTYGYLYNNSFDKTKLSLNQVKQDDDSGGNLQFQLTSVLHSGMRSILIVTTYSPNIRGPFSLIVSGPATVDFRIYPTAAKSSSTVTTTTTTSTTSSA
;
A
#
# COMPACT_ATOMS: atom_id res chain seq x y z
N GLN A 1 -3.09 -28.80 8.71
CA GLN A 1 -2.00 -27.98 9.29
C GLN A 1 -2.63 -26.79 9.97
N ALA A 2 -2.04 -26.29 11.07
CA ALA A 2 -2.48 -25.06 11.71
C ALA A 2 -2.06 -23.85 10.85
N THR A 3 -2.97 -22.89 10.67
CA THR A 3 -2.71 -21.64 9.96
C THR A 3 -2.24 -20.58 10.95
N VAL A 4 -1.11 -19.94 10.68
CA VAL A 4 -0.60 -18.81 11.47
C VAL A 4 -1.26 -17.53 10.99
N LYS A 5 -1.63 -16.64 11.91
CA LYS A 5 -2.19 -15.31 11.60
C LYS A 5 -1.22 -14.21 12.02
N SER A 6 -1.01 -13.24 11.14
CA SER A 6 -0.26 -12.02 11.38
C SER A 6 -1.17 -10.82 11.16
N PHE A 7 -0.97 -9.77 11.95
CA PHE A 7 -1.84 -8.61 11.97
C PHE A 7 -1.03 -7.35 11.66
N TYR A 8 -1.64 -6.44 10.90
CA TYR A 8 -1.11 -5.12 10.62
C TYR A 8 -2.23 -4.09 10.70
N SER A 9 -1.92 -2.87 11.10
CA SER A 9 -2.90 -1.78 11.15
C SER A 9 -2.24 -0.46 10.83
N SER A 10 -2.99 0.42 10.17
CA SER A 10 -2.54 1.75 9.77
C SER A 10 -3.75 2.64 9.49
N THR A 11 -3.53 3.83 8.96
CA THR A 11 -4.59 4.79 8.61
C THR A 11 -4.27 5.46 7.29
N LEU A 12 -5.26 5.49 6.39
CA LEU A 12 -5.23 6.34 5.21
C LEU A 12 -5.55 7.77 5.64
N THR A 13 -4.63 8.71 5.41
CA THR A 13 -4.77 10.12 5.79
C THR A 13 -4.70 11.02 4.56
N TYR A 14 -4.81 12.33 4.74
CA TYR A 14 -4.56 13.29 3.65
C TYR A 14 -3.13 13.21 3.09
N ASP A 15 -2.20 12.69 3.89
CA ASP A 15 -0.81 12.51 3.53
C ASP A 15 -0.51 11.17 2.86
N SER A 16 -1.46 10.23 2.83
CA SER A 16 -1.28 9.00 2.08
C SER A 16 -1.10 9.29 0.59
N ASP A 17 -0.33 8.44 -0.07
CA ASP A 17 -0.13 8.56 -1.51
C ASP A 17 -1.43 8.35 -2.27
N LYS A 18 -1.43 8.87 -3.49
CA LYS A 18 -2.60 8.91 -4.36
C LYS A 18 -2.31 8.30 -5.71
N PHE A 19 -3.34 7.67 -6.27
CA PHE A 19 -3.31 7.14 -7.63
C PHE A 19 -4.70 7.22 -8.27
N PHE A 20 -4.72 7.04 -9.59
CA PHE A 20 -5.94 6.94 -10.39
C PHE A 20 -6.14 5.50 -10.80
N ARG A 21 -7.32 4.92 -10.59
CA ARG A 21 -7.61 3.57 -11.04
C ARG A 21 -7.70 3.48 -12.56
N ILE A 22 -7.42 2.30 -13.10
CA ILE A 22 -7.60 2.03 -14.53
C ILE A 22 -9.04 2.34 -14.93
N GLY A 23 -9.22 3.16 -15.95
CA GLY A 23 -10.53 3.49 -16.51
C GLY A 23 -11.27 4.65 -15.83
N ASN A 24 -10.68 5.35 -14.86
CA ASN A 24 -11.24 6.60 -14.34
C ASN A 24 -10.19 7.61 -13.88
N THR A 25 -10.63 8.83 -13.57
CA THR A 25 -9.79 9.96 -13.15
C THR A 25 -10.00 10.33 -11.68
N TYR A 26 -10.66 9.47 -10.90
CA TYR A 26 -10.89 9.75 -9.48
C TYR A 26 -9.67 9.42 -8.65
N THR A 27 -9.47 10.21 -7.60
CA THR A 27 -8.30 10.08 -6.71
C THR A 27 -8.59 9.11 -5.57
N TYR A 28 -7.68 8.18 -5.35
CA TYR A 28 -7.75 7.19 -4.27
C TYR A 28 -6.52 7.29 -3.39
N TYR A 29 -6.73 7.35 -2.07
CA TYR A 29 -5.65 7.28 -1.08
C TYR A 29 -5.24 5.83 -0.90
N TYR A 30 -3.95 5.54 -0.86
CA TYR A 30 -3.46 4.19 -0.64
C TYR A 30 -2.25 4.12 0.28
N GLN A 31 -2.00 2.93 0.81
CA GLN A 31 -0.73 2.55 1.39
C GLN A 31 -0.19 1.31 0.68
N ALA A 32 1.09 1.37 0.28
CA ALA A 32 1.82 0.22 -0.24
C ALA A 32 2.60 -0.46 0.88
N ILE A 33 2.48 -1.77 0.98
CA ILE A 33 3.04 -2.58 2.06
C ILE A 33 3.81 -3.75 1.43
N ASP A 34 5.09 -3.86 1.76
CA ASP A 34 5.90 -5.04 1.51
C ASP A 34 5.44 -6.17 2.47
N ILE A 35 5.02 -7.28 1.88
CA ILE A 35 4.63 -8.51 2.57
C ILE A 35 5.80 -9.48 2.50
N VAL A 36 6.55 -9.59 3.60
CA VAL A 36 7.75 -10.42 3.66
C VAL A 36 7.41 -11.74 4.33
N VAL A 37 7.57 -12.83 3.58
CA VAL A 37 7.37 -14.20 4.06
C VAL A 37 8.71 -14.94 4.10
N ASN A 38 8.89 -15.80 5.11
CA ASN A 38 10.07 -16.66 5.22
C ASN A 38 9.81 -18.10 4.71
N ILE A 39 8.54 -18.50 4.60
CA ILE A 39 8.11 -19.80 4.07
C ILE A 39 7.25 -19.57 2.83
N THR A 40 7.63 -20.17 1.71
CA THR A 40 6.82 -20.20 0.49
C THR A 40 5.54 -21.00 0.73
N GLY A 41 4.40 -20.46 0.33
CA GLY A 41 3.14 -21.18 0.42
C GLY A 41 1.93 -20.30 0.14
N ASN A 42 0.75 -20.85 0.36
CA ASN A 42 -0.50 -20.11 0.12
C ASN A 42 -0.83 -19.22 1.32
N TYR A 43 -0.95 -17.92 1.08
CA TYR A 43 -1.36 -16.92 2.06
C TYR A 43 -2.67 -16.28 1.62
N THR A 44 -3.52 -15.96 2.60
CA THR A 44 -4.72 -15.16 2.44
C THR A 44 -4.52 -13.83 3.15
N LEU A 45 -4.62 -12.73 2.41
CA LEU A 45 -4.51 -11.36 2.88
C LEU A 45 -5.91 -10.75 2.86
N LYS A 46 -6.42 -10.36 4.02
CA LYS A 46 -7.78 -9.84 4.16
C LYS A 46 -7.78 -8.52 4.94
N SER A 47 -8.54 -7.54 4.49
CA SER A 47 -8.82 -6.35 5.30
C SER A 47 -9.89 -6.61 6.35
N ASN A 48 -9.84 -5.84 7.44
CA ASN A 48 -10.83 -5.86 8.49
C ASN A 48 -11.00 -4.46 9.06
N CYS A 49 -11.93 -3.69 8.51
CA CYS A 49 -12.26 -2.35 8.97
C CYS A 49 -13.69 -1.96 8.59
N THR A 50 -14.10 -0.74 8.92
CA THR A 50 -15.43 -0.20 8.60
C THR A 50 -15.50 0.45 7.22
N MET A 51 -14.35 0.73 6.59
CA MET A 51 -14.32 1.28 5.25
C MET A 51 -14.54 0.17 4.23
N ASP A 52 -15.19 0.51 3.12
CA ASP A 52 -15.22 -0.32 1.92
C ASP A 52 -13.84 -0.31 1.26
N THR A 53 -13.13 -1.43 1.32
CA THR A 53 -11.71 -1.53 0.96
C THR A 53 -11.51 -2.26 -0.36
N TYR A 54 -10.43 -1.91 -1.05
CA TYR A 54 -10.02 -2.58 -2.27
C TYR A 54 -8.52 -2.89 -2.15
N GLY A 55 -8.16 -4.15 -2.32
CA GLY A 55 -6.78 -4.63 -2.29
C GLY A 55 -6.24 -4.92 -3.69
N TYR A 56 -4.97 -4.60 -3.92
CA TYR A 56 -4.21 -5.06 -5.09
C TYR A 56 -2.94 -5.75 -4.63
N LEU A 57 -2.63 -6.91 -5.20
CA LEU A 57 -1.39 -7.64 -4.94
C LEU A 57 -0.48 -7.55 -6.18
N TYR A 58 0.75 -7.12 -5.96
CA TYR A 58 1.80 -7.02 -6.97
C TYR A 58 2.98 -7.92 -6.61
N ASN A 59 3.70 -8.38 -7.64
CA ASN A 59 5.00 -9.03 -7.47
C ASN A 59 6.12 -8.08 -7.88
N ASN A 60 7.27 -8.14 -7.20
CA ASN A 60 8.49 -7.41 -7.51
C ASN A 60 8.43 -5.87 -7.35
N SER A 61 7.54 -5.18 -8.08
CA SER A 61 7.43 -3.72 -8.06
C SER A 61 6.00 -3.22 -8.26
N PHE A 62 5.74 -2.02 -7.75
CA PHE A 62 4.50 -1.28 -7.96
C PHE A 62 4.81 0.11 -8.51
N ASP A 63 4.11 0.52 -9.56
CA ASP A 63 4.18 1.85 -10.16
C ASP A 63 2.76 2.41 -10.32
N LYS A 64 2.46 3.49 -9.59
CA LYS A 64 1.15 4.14 -9.60
C LYS A 64 0.72 4.68 -10.96
N THR A 65 1.64 4.82 -11.91
CA THR A 65 1.37 5.24 -13.29
C THR A 65 1.17 4.07 -14.26
N LYS A 66 1.52 2.85 -13.84
CA LYS A 66 1.44 1.61 -14.63
C LYS A 66 0.82 0.48 -13.81
N LEU A 67 -0.43 0.67 -13.39
CA LEU A 67 -1.11 -0.23 -12.45
C LEU A 67 -1.27 -1.66 -12.94
N SER A 68 -1.29 -1.91 -14.25
CA SER A 68 -1.37 -3.28 -14.78
C SER A 68 -0.03 -4.03 -14.74
N LEU A 69 1.09 -3.32 -14.58
CA LEU A 69 2.41 -3.94 -14.56
C LEU A 69 2.61 -4.70 -13.25
N ASN A 70 2.95 -5.98 -13.36
CA ASN A 70 3.22 -6.90 -12.25
C ASN A 70 2.05 -7.13 -11.27
N GLN A 71 0.84 -6.69 -11.62
CA GLN A 71 -0.36 -6.99 -10.83
C GLN A 71 -0.66 -8.48 -10.92
N VAL A 72 -0.86 -9.11 -9.77
CA VAL A 72 -1.16 -10.54 -9.63
C VAL A 72 -2.64 -10.76 -9.41
N LYS A 73 -3.23 -10.02 -8.47
CA LYS A 73 -4.65 -10.12 -8.08
C LYS A 73 -5.16 -8.79 -7.56
N GLN A 74 -6.48 -8.65 -7.57
CA GLN A 74 -7.19 -7.51 -7.00
C GLN A 74 -8.58 -7.98 -6.56
N ASP A 75 -9.15 -7.36 -5.53
CA ASP A 75 -10.46 -7.70 -4.96
C ASP A 75 -10.95 -6.56 -4.06
N ASP A 76 -12.26 -6.40 -3.95
CA ASP A 76 -12.93 -5.41 -3.09
C ASP A 76 -13.96 -5.97 -2.10
N ASP A 77 -14.54 -7.15 -2.34
CA ASP A 77 -15.67 -7.62 -1.51
C ASP A 77 -15.62 -9.08 -1.06
N SER A 78 -14.69 -9.90 -1.55
CA SER A 78 -14.65 -11.34 -1.27
C SER A 78 -14.33 -11.71 0.18
N GLY A 79 -13.90 -10.74 1.00
CA GLY A 79 -13.68 -10.89 2.44
C GLY A 79 -14.95 -10.75 3.28
N GLY A 80 -16.08 -10.36 2.70
CA GLY A 80 -17.32 -10.04 3.41
C GLY A 80 -17.25 -8.70 4.15
N ASN A 81 -18.40 -8.10 4.43
CA ASN A 81 -18.50 -6.73 4.97
C ASN A 81 -17.73 -5.69 4.15
N LEU A 82 -17.77 -5.80 2.81
CA LEU A 82 -17.07 -4.89 1.87
C LEU A 82 -15.54 -4.87 2.08
N GLN A 83 -14.99 -5.99 2.54
CA GLN A 83 -13.55 -6.16 2.73
C GLN A 83 -12.98 -6.99 1.60
N PHE A 84 -11.80 -6.64 1.12
CA PHE A 84 -11.09 -7.48 0.17
C PHE A 84 -10.54 -8.74 0.84
N GLN A 85 -10.38 -9.80 0.05
CA GLN A 85 -9.66 -11.02 0.41
C GLN A 85 -8.89 -11.57 -0.79
N LEU A 86 -7.57 -11.51 -0.70
CA LEU A 86 -6.65 -11.98 -1.73
C LEU A 86 -5.93 -13.24 -1.27
N THR A 87 -6.12 -14.35 -1.98
CA THR A 87 -5.40 -15.60 -1.73
C THR A 87 -4.40 -15.87 -2.85
N SER A 88 -3.12 -15.99 -2.51
CA SER A 88 -2.03 -16.25 -3.47
C SER A 88 -0.89 -17.04 -2.84
N VAL A 89 -0.14 -17.77 -3.68
CA VAL A 89 1.17 -18.30 -3.29
C VAL A 89 2.15 -17.13 -3.20
N LEU A 90 2.72 -16.93 -2.01
CA LEU A 90 3.83 -16.01 -1.78
C LEU A 90 5.11 -16.81 -1.66
N HIS A 91 6.20 -16.29 -2.23
CA HIS A 91 7.49 -16.97 -2.28
C HIS A 91 8.48 -16.33 -1.32
N SER A 92 9.13 -17.15 -0.50
CA SER A 92 10.21 -16.69 0.38
C SER A 92 11.35 -16.08 -0.44
N GLY A 93 11.87 -14.94 0.01
CA GLY A 93 12.91 -14.19 -0.70
C GLY A 93 12.43 -13.40 -1.93
N MET A 94 11.17 -13.54 -2.34
CA MET A 94 10.57 -12.70 -3.37
C MET A 94 9.76 -11.57 -2.75
N ARG A 95 9.75 -10.41 -3.40
CA ARG A 95 8.99 -9.25 -2.96
C ARG A 95 7.54 -9.36 -3.43
N SER A 96 6.60 -9.29 -2.48
CA SER A 96 5.17 -9.16 -2.73
C SER A 96 4.69 -7.85 -2.10
N ILE A 97 3.98 -7.04 -2.88
CA ILE A 97 3.54 -5.70 -2.47
C ILE A 97 2.01 -5.69 -2.46
N LEU A 98 1.43 -5.43 -1.29
CA LEU A 98 0.00 -5.21 -1.12
C LEU A 98 -0.29 -3.71 -1.15
N ILE A 99 -1.20 -3.29 -2.02
CA ILE A 99 -1.79 -1.96 -2.00
C ILE A 99 -3.13 -2.05 -1.29
N VAL A 100 -3.29 -1.27 -0.22
CA VAL A 100 -4.56 -1.09 0.48
C VAL A 100 -5.13 0.28 0.10
N THR A 101 -6.33 0.30 -0.45
CA THR A 101 -7.09 1.51 -0.80
C THR A 101 -8.58 1.28 -0.52
N THR A 102 -9.45 2.21 -0.90
CA THR A 102 -10.90 2.15 -0.70
C THR A 102 -11.66 1.96 -2.01
N TYR A 103 -12.81 1.27 -2.01
CA TYR A 103 -13.64 1.11 -3.21
C TYR A 103 -14.11 2.45 -3.79
N SER A 104 -14.61 3.34 -2.93
CA SER A 104 -15.02 4.70 -3.31
C SER A 104 -13.84 5.68 -3.26
N PRO A 105 -13.80 6.69 -4.15
CA PRO A 105 -12.72 7.67 -4.19
C PRO A 105 -12.76 8.63 -3.01
N ASN A 106 -11.64 9.27 -2.72
CA ASN A 106 -11.47 10.26 -1.65
C ASN A 106 -11.80 9.79 -0.22
N ILE A 107 -11.98 8.49 0.00
CA ILE A 107 -12.19 7.91 1.32
C ILE A 107 -10.84 7.68 2.02
N ARG A 108 -10.87 7.84 3.34
CA ARG A 108 -9.74 7.78 4.27
C ARG A 108 -10.23 7.23 5.60
N GLY A 109 -9.33 6.70 6.40
CA GLY A 109 -9.68 6.14 7.71
C GLY A 109 -8.74 5.01 8.15
N PRO A 110 -8.93 4.53 9.38
CA PRO A 110 -8.13 3.43 9.91
C PRO A 110 -8.49 2.12 9.21
N PHE A 111 -7.49 1.29 8.97
CA PHE A 111 -7.68 -0.06 8.47
C PHE A 111 -6.79 -1.05 9.22
N SER A 112 -7.20 -2.31 9.19
CA SER A 112 -6.37 -3.43 9.66
C SER A 112 -6.35 -4.55 8.63
N LEU A 113 -5.31 -5.36 8.69
CA LEU A 113 -5.10 -6.54 7.86
C LEU A 113 -4.96 -7.75 8.76
N ILE A 114 -5.53 -8.85 8.29
CA ILE A 114 -5.33 -10.19 8.82
C ILE A 114 -4.72 -11.00 7.69
N VAL A 115 -3.47 -11.42 7.86
CA VAL A 115 -2.79 -12.29 6.90
C VAL A 115 -2.64 -13.66 7.52
N SER A 116 -3.18 -14.68 6.87
CA SER A 116 -3.15 -16.06 7.34
C SER A 116 -2.41 -16.97 6.35
N GLY A 117 -1.51 -17.81 6.84
CA GLY A 117 -0.73 -18.72 5.99
C GLY A 117 0.12 -19.71 6.78
N PRO A 118 1.13 -20.34 6.14
CA PRO A 118 1.98 -21.35 6.78
C PRO A 118 2.95 -20.78 7.83
N ALA A 119 3.23 -19.48 7.83
CA ALA A 119 4.15 -18.83 8.76
C ALA A 119 3.73 -17.39 9.11
N THR A 120 4.44 -16.79 10.06
CA THR A 120 4.33 -15.36 10.38
C THR A 120 4.80 -14.50 9.21
N VAL A 121 4.18 -13.35 9.06
CA VAL A 121 4.49 -12.35 8.03
C VAL A 121 5.09 -11.11 8.67
N ASP A 122 6.16 -10.60 8.08
CA ASP A 122 6.71 -9.29 8.42
C ASP A 122 6.17 -8.23 7.44
N PHE A 123 5.73 -7.10 7.98
CA PHE A 123 5.10 -6.02 7.23
C PHE A 123 6.03 -4.82 7.21
N ARG A 124 6.32 -4.30 6.03
CA ARG A 124 7.16 -3.10 5.87
C ARG A 124 6.46 -2.09 4.99
N ILE A 125 6.65 -0.81 5.27
CA ILE A 125 6.18 0.24 4.36
C ILE A 125 6.98 0.10 3.06
N TYR A 126 6.28 -0.07 1.95
CA TYR A 126 6.92 -0.04 0.64
C TYR A 126 7.20 1.41 0.26
N PRO A 127 8.46 1.78 -0.06
CA PRO A 127 8.79 3.13 -0.47
C PRO A 127 8.21 3.39 -1.87
N THR A 128 7.09 4.08 -1.89
CA THR A 128 6.58 4.76 -3.08
C THR A 128 7.48 5.96 -3.36
N ALA A 129 7.72 6.28 -4.64
CA ALA A 129 8.54 7.44 -5.00
C ALA A 129 8.03 8.67 -4.23
N ALA A 130 8.92 9.21 -3.38
CA ALA A 130 8.58 10.23 -2.40
C ALA A 130 7.86 11.40 -3.06
N LYS A 131 6.83 11.92 -2.38
CA LYS A 131 6.31 13.27 -2.63
C LYS A 131 7.50 14.19 -2.90
N SER A 132 7.52 14.89 -4.04
CA SER A 132 8.46 15.99 -4.24
C SER A 132 8.25 16.98 -3.11
N SER A 133 9.02 16.86 -2.04
CA SER A 133 9.15 17.91 -1.05
C SER A 133 9.87 19.03 -1.77
N SER A 134 9.10 20.04 -2.19
CA SER A 134 9.67 21.28 -2.70
C SER A 134 10.36 21.94 -1.52
N THR A 135 11.64 21.63 -1.33
CA THR A 135 12.48 22.41 -0.44
C THR A 135 12.70 23.74 -1.14
N VAL A 136 11.90 24.74 -0.77
CA VAL A 136 12.15 26.13 -1.16
C VAL A 136 13.41 26.55 -0.41
N THR A 137 14.57 26.47 -1.08
CA THR A 137 15.80 27.06 -0.58
C THR A 137 15.69 28.57 -0.72
N THR A 138 15.38 29.27 0.37
CA THR A 138 15.47 30.73 0.43
C THR A 138 16.95 31.12 0.51
N THR A 139 17.55 31.44 -0.64
CA THR A 139 18.87 32.09 -0.67
C THR A 139 18.72 33.52 -0.16
N THR A 140 19.19 33.77 1.07
CA THR A 140 19.29 35.12 1.60
C THR A 140 20.60 35.73 1.11
N THR A 141 20.54 36.64 0.15
CA THR A 141 21.70 37.42 -0.32
C THR A 141 21.95 38.56 0.67
N THR A 142 23.00 38.46 1.48
CA THR A 142 23.47 39.57 2.32
C THR A 142 24.44 40.43 1.51
N SER A 143 23.98 41.60 1.04
CA SER A 143 24.84 42.63 0.47
C SER A 143 25.55 43.38 1.59
N THR A 144 26.87 43.24 1.69
CA THR A 144 27.73 44.12 2.50
C THR A 144 28.29 45.22 1.61
N THR A 145 27.86 46.46 1.85
CA THR A 145 28.49 47.66 1.29
C THR A 145 29.63 48.08 2.22
N SER A 146 30.87 47.96 1.75
CA SER A 146 32.05 48.57 2.37
C SER A 146 32.33 49.93 1.73
N SER A 147 32.19 50.99 2.51
CA SER A 147 32.64 52.35 2.17
C SER A 147 34.12 52.52 2.50
N ALA A 148 34.90 53.02 1.55
CA ALA A 148 36.22 53.62 1.74
C ALA A 148 36.27 54.94 0.97
#